data_AF-A0A6I4XQV9-F1
#
_entry.id   AF-A0A6I4XQV9-F1
#
_cell.length_a   1.000
_cell.length_b   1.000
_cell.length_c   1.000
_cell.angle_alpha   90.00
_cell.angle_beta   90.00
_cell.angle_gamma   90.00
#
_symmetry.space_group_name_H-M   'P 1'
#
loop_
_entity.id
_entity.type
_entity.pdbx_description
1 polymer ?
#
loop_
_entity_poly.entity_id
_entity_poly.type
_entity_poly.pdbx_seq_one_letter_code
_entity_poly.pdbx_strand_id
1 'polypeptide(L)'
;GTQFPSACATNGRYRLKANDDWTNGFWTGMLWLAYEWSHQEKFRLLAMENIDSFQQRLEEHFVLDHHDIGFLYSLSAGAGYKITGDERCKQEVLAAAEVLSARFQENGSFIQAWGHYGDPKEYRLIIDSLMNLP
;
A
#
# COMPACT_ATOMS: atom_id res chain seq x y z
N GLY A 1 -11.86 -1.64 -13.48
CA GLY A 1 -11.36 -3.02 -13.56
C GLY A 1 -10.34 -3.22 -12.47
N THR A 2 -9.90 -4.46 -12.25
CA THR A 2 -9.03 -4.87 -11.12
C THR A 2 -7.52 -4.63 -11.37
N GLN A 3 -7.18 -3.85 -12.39
CA GLN A 3 -5.80 -3.46 -12.68
C GLN A 3 -5.52 -2.05 -12.15
N PHE A 4 -4.24 -1.76 -11.93
CA PHE A 4 -3.77 -0.51 -11.35
C PHE A 4 -3.04 0.34 -12.39
N PRO A 5 -3.07 1.69 -12.28
CA PRO A 5 -2.25 2.55 -13.12
C PRO A 5 -0.76 2.39 -12.81
N SER A 6 0.08 2.53 -13.84
CA SER A 6 1.53 2.65 -13.68
C SER A 6 1.92 3.86 -12.83
N ALA A 7 3.09 3.82 -12.20
CA ALA A 7 3.59 4.93 -11.36
C ALA A 7 3.62 6.29 -12.08
N CYS A 8 3.81 6.29 -13.41
CA CYS A 8 3.75 7.48 -14.23
C CYS A 8 2.96 7.23 -15.52
N ALA A 9 2.44 8.31 -16.11
CA ALA A 9 1.83 8.30 -17.42
C ALA A 9 2.91 8.44 -18.51
N THR A 10 2.67 7.80 -19.66
CA THR A 10 3.47 8.00 -20.87
C THR A 10 2.55 8.58 -21.93
N ASN A 11 2.92 9.74 -22.52
CA ASN A 11 2.09 10.47 -23.47
C ASN A 11 0.65 10.73 -22.96
N GLY A 12 0.53 11.12 -21.68
CA GLY A 12 -0.74 11.46 -21.06
C GLY A 12 -1.64 10.25 -20.73
N ARG A 13 -1.15 9.02 -20.84
CA ARG A 13 -1.91 7.80 -20.52
C ARG A 13 -1.16 6.91 -19.55
N TYR A 14 -1.85 6.44 -18.52
CA TYR A 14 -1.34 5.40 -17.64
C TYR A 14 -1.41 4.05 -18.34
N ARG A 15 -0.36 3.24 -18.16
CA ARG A 15 -0.42 1.82 -18.51
C ARG A 15 -1.10 1.09 -17.36
N LEU A 16 -1.88 0.06 -17.68
CA LEU A 16 -2.46 -0.80 -16.67
C LEU A 16 -1.46 -1.90 -16.30
N LYS A 17 -1.35 -2.18 -15.01
CA LYS A 17 -0.45 -3.17 -14.44
C LYS A 17 -1.12 -3.95 -13.30
N ALA A 18 -0.47 -5.02 -12.87
CA ALA A 18 -0.89 -5.78 -11.69
C ALA A 18 -0.60 -5.00 -10.40
N ASN A 19 -1.01 -5.57 -9.26
CA ASN A 19 -0.70 -5.06 -7.93
C ASN A 19 0.74 -5.44 -7.52
N ASP A 20 1.73 -4.90 -8.22
CA ASP A 20 3.14 -5.32 -8.13
C ASP A 20 4.14 -4.13 -8.02
N ASP A 21 3.67 -2.94 -7.63
CA ASP A 21 4.45 -1.71 -7.45
C ASP A 21 4.24 -1.09 -6.06
N TRP A 22 5.04 -0.09 -5.72
CA TRP A 22 4.86 0.72 -4.52
C TRP A 22 3.72 1.75 -4.64
N THR A 23 3.26 2.04 -5.87
CA THR A 23 2.24 3.08 -6.12
C THR A 23 0.79 2.58 -6.14
N ASN A 24 0.53 1.28 -5.99
CA ASN A 24 -0.81 0.75 -6.20
C ASN A 24 -1.83 1.28 -5.18
N GLY A 25 -1.40 1.56 -3.94
CA GLY A 25 -2.25 2.08 -2.87
C GLY A 25 -2.86 3.45 -3.20
N PHE A 26 -2.16 4.29 -3.98
CA PHE A 26 -2.68 5.61 -4.39
C PHE A 26 -3.94 5.49 -5.26
N TRP A 27 -4.04 4.46 -6.11
CA TRP A 27 -5.24 4.25 -6.92
C TRP A 27 -6.45 3.95 -6.03
N THR A 28 -6.31 3.03 -5.07
CA THR A 28 -7.37 2.72 -4.12
C THR A 28 -7.71 3.94 -3.25
N GLY A 29 -6.71 4.69 -2.80
CA GLY A 29 -6.92 5.94 -2.06
C GLY A 29 -7.73 6.97 -2.85
N MET A 30 -7.49 7.11 -4.16
CA MET A 30 -8.30 7.98 -5.02
C MET A 30 -9.75 7.50 -5.15
N LEU A 31 -9.99 6.17 -5.17
CA LEU A 31 -11.34 5.61 -5.17
C LEU A 31 -12.05 5.91 -3.85
N TRP A 32 -11.35 5.80 -2.72
CA TRP A 32 -11.88 6.16 -1.41
C TRP A 32 -12.27 7.63 -1.34
N LEU A 33 -11.38 8.54 -1.77
CA LEU A 33 -11.68 9.97 -1.85
C LEU A 33 -12.88 10.26 -2.77
N ALA A 34 -12.97 9.59 -3.92
CA ALA A 34 -14.10 9.73 -4.83
C ALA A 34 -15.41 9.24 -4.20
N TYR A 35 -15.37 8.16 -3.40
CA TYR A 35 -16.52 7.67 -2.66
C TYR A 35 -16.95 8.64 -1.56
N GLU A 36 -16.03 9.10 -0.71
CA GLU A 36 -16.33 10.08 0.35
C GLU A 36 -16.95 11.35 -0.20
N TRP A 37 -16.45 11.83 -1.35
CA TRP A 37 -16.95 13.05 -1.98
C TRP A 37 -18.33 12.87 -2.63
N SER A 38 -18.53 11.76 -3.35
CA SER A 38 -19.70 11.60 -4.22
C SER A 38 -20.79 10.67 -3.69
N HIS A 39 -20.47 9.85 -2.69
CA HIS A 39 -21.27 8.73 -2.17
C HIS A 39 -21.73 7.72 -3.24
N GLN A 40 -21.08 7.68 -4.41
CA GLN A 40 -21.42 6.72 -5.45
C GLN A 40 -20.83 5.35 -5.13
N GLU A 41 -21.69 4.37 -4.84
CA GLU A 41 -21.30 3.01 -4.46
C GLU A 41 -20.33 2.32 -5.42
N LYS A 42 -20.33 2.69 -6.71
CA LYS A 42 -19.37 2.14 -7.69
C LYS A 42 -17.90 2.33 -7.28
N PHE A 43 -17.58 3.42 -6.58
CA PHE A 43 -16.23 3.69 -6.11
C PHE A 43 -15.88 2.83 -4.91
N ARG A 44 -16.81 2.70 -3.95
CA ARG A 44 -16.66 1.81 -2.79
C ARG A 44 -16.51 0.36 -3.22
N LEU A 45 -17.36 -0.12 -4.13
CA LEU A 45 -17.31 -1.50 -4.63
C LEU A 45 -15.95 -1.81 -5.27
N LEU A 46 -15.46 -0.93 -6.15
CA LEU A 46 -14.15 -1.12 -6.77
C LEU A 46 -12.99 -0.99 -5.77
N ALA A 47 -13.09 -0.09 -4.78
CA ALA A 47 -12.09 0.01 -3.73
C ALA A 47 -12.04 -1.28 -2.90
N MET A 48 -13.18 -1.88 -2.58
CA MET A 48 -13.25 -3.16 -1.87
C MET A 48 -12.73 -4.34 -2.70
N GLU A 49 -12.94 -4.36 -4.02
CA GLU A 49 -12.26 -5.34 -4.90
C GLU A 49 -10.73 -5.18 -4.85
N ASN A 50 -10.23 -3.95 -4.76
CA ASN A 50 -8.79 -3.73 -4.59
C ASN A 50 -8.30 -4.23 -3.22
N ILE A 51 -9.11 -4.13 -2.15
CA ILE A 51 -8.77 -4.69 -0.82
C ILE A 51 -8.52 -6.19 -0.94
N ASP A 52 -9.41 -6.94 -1.61
CA ASP A 52 -9.20 -8.38 -1.82
C ASP A 52 -7.88 -8.67 -2.57
N SER A 53 -7.50 -7.81 -3.54
CA SER A 53 -6.20 -7.92 -4.22
C SER A 53 -4.99 -7.57 -3.33
N PHE A 54 -5.13 -6.63 -2.40
CA PHE A 54 -4.07 -6.29 -1.45
C PHE A 54 -3.91 -7.37 -0.37
N GLN A 55 -5.01 -7.95 0.11
CA GLN A 55 -4.99 -9.10 1.00
C GLN A 55 -4.21 -10.27 0.37
N GLN A 56 -4.48 -10.62 -0.89
CA GLN A 56 -3.72 -11.67 -1.58
C GLN A 56 -2.22 -11.32 -1.69
N ARG A 57 -1.90 -10.06 -2.06
CA ARG A 57 -0.51 -9.60 -2.14
C ARG A 57 0.21 -9.73 -0.80
N LEU A 58 -0.48 -9.46 0.30
CA LEU A 58 0.05 -9.57 1.66
C LEU A 58 0.28 -11.03 2.06
N GLU A 59 -0.70 -11.91 1.83
CA GLU A 59 -0.62 -13.34 2.14
C GLU A 59 0.51 -14.05 1.39
N GLU A 60 0.73 -13.66 0.12
CA GLU A 60 1.79 -14.22 -0.72
C GLU A 60 3.15 -13.53 -0.50
N HIS A 61 3.22 -12.50 0.35
CA HIS A 61 4.38 -11.62 0.53
C HIS A 61 4.94 -11.09 -0.80
N PHE A 62 4.05 -10.76 -1.73
CA PHE A 62 4.40 -10.49 -3.12
C PHE A 62 4.88 -9.04 -3.31
N VAL A 63 6.18 -8.89 -3.57
CA VAL A 63 6.84 -7.58 -3.76
C VAL A 63 6.57 -6.66 -2.56
N LEU A 64 6.92 -7.12 -1.36
CA LEU A 64 6.79 -6.38 -0.10
C LEU A 64 8.12 -6.25 0.68
N ASP A 65 9.24 -6.59 0.06
CA ASP A 65 10.60 -6.39 0.64
C ASP A 65 11.08 -4.94 0.46
N HIS A 66 10.25 -3.99 0.86
CA HIS A 66 10.53 -2.54 0.84
C HIS A 66 9.69 -1.82 1.91
N HIS A 67 10.03 -0.57 2.20
CA HIS A 67 9.35 0.25 3.21
C HIS A 67 8.01 0.83 2.78
N ASP A 68 7.68 0.83 1.49
CA ASP A 68 6.46 1.46 0.95
C ASP A 68 5.15 0.75 1.31
N ILE A 69 5.19 -0.16 2.29
CA ILE A 69 4.02 -0.84 2.84
C ILE A 69 3.01 0.18 3.37
N GLY A 70 3.46 1.28 3.95
CA GLY A 70 2.58 2.35 4.40
C GLY A 70 1.79 2.99 3.25
N PHE A 71 2.43 3.31 2.13
CA PHE A 71 1.74 3.84 0.93
C PHE A 71 0.72 2.84 0.37
N LEU A 72 1.06 1.56 0.38
CA LEU A 72 0.17 0.51 -0.12
C LEU A 72 -1.06 0.37 0.77
N TYR A 73 -0.86 0.12 2.06
CA TYR A 73 -1.93 -0.35 2.96
C TYR A 73 -2.59 0.76 3.78
N SER A 74 -1.94 1.90 4.02
CA SER A 74 -2.60 3.03 4.69
C SER A 74 -3.64 3.68 3.78
N LEU A 75 -3.33 3.79 2.49
CA LEU A 75 -4.22 4.38 1.48
C LEU A 75 -5.29 3.40 0.98
N SER A 76 -5.06 2.09 1.06
CA SER A 76 -6.05 1.07 0.73
C SER A 76 -6.87 0.66 1.96
N ALA A 77 -6.39 -0.31 2.74
CA ALA A 77 -7.09 -0.91 3.86
C ALA A 77 -7.27 0.07 5.04
N GLY A 78 -6.26 0.87 5.36
CA GLY A 78 -6.35 1.89 6.41
C GLY A 78 -7.44 2.93 6.16
N ALA A 79 -7.50 3.48 4.94
CA ALA A 79 -8.56 4.38 4.51
C ALA A 79 -9.92 3.66 4.47
N GLY A 80 -9.97 2.45 3.92
CA GLY A 80 -11.18 1.63 3.87
C GLY A 80 -11.80 1.40 5.24
N TYR A 81 -10.99 1.08 6.26
CA TYR A 81 -11.46 0.94 7.64
C TYR A 81 -12.00 2.26 8.19
N LYS A 82 -11.27 3.38 8.01
CA LYS A 82 -11.73 4.70 8.49
C LYS A 82 -13.07 5.12 7.89
N ILE A 83 -13.30 4.81 6.62
CA ILE A 83 -14.49 5.24 5.88
C ILE A 83 -15.68 4.30 6.12
N THR A 84 -15.45 3.00 6.17
CA THR A 84 -16.53 2.00 6.16
C THR A 84 -16.73 1.28 7.49
N GLY A 85 -15.71 1.28 8.37
CA GLY A 85 -15.68 0.44 9.56
C GLY A 85 -15.56 -1.06 9.28
N ASP A 86 -15.26 -1.50 8.04
CA ASP A 86 -15.12 -2.93 7.72
C ASP A 86 -13.89 -3.53 8.43
N GLU A 87 -14.14 -4.48 9.32
CA GLU A 87 -13.10 -5.11 10.15
C GLU A 87 -12.07 -5.89 9.32
N ARG A 88 -12.41 -6.34 8.10
CA ARG A 88 -11.43 -6.97 7.18
C ARG A 88 -10.30 -6.00 6.83
N CYS A 89 -10.66 -4.76 6.51
CA CYS A 89 -9.69 -3.71 6.22
C CYS A 89 -8.77 -3.42 7.42
N LYS A 90 -9.30 -3.49 8.64
CA LYS A 90 -8.51 -3.33 9.85
C LYS A 90 -7.54 -4.49 10.06
N GLN A 91 -7.98 -5.72 9.85
CA GLN A 91 -7.11 -6.89 9.95
C GLN A 91 -5.98 -6.83 8.93
N GLU A 92 -6.29 -6.46 7.69
CA GLU A 92 -5.30 -6.31 6.62
C GLU A 92 -4.25 -5.23 6.93
N VAL A 93 -4.68 -4.02 7.36
CA VAL A 93 -3.72 -2.95 7.67
C VAL A 93 -2.84 -3.28 8.88
N LEU A 94 -3.36 -4.01 9.87
CA LEU A 94 -2.57 -4.48 11.01
C LEU A 94 -1.54 -5.53 10.57
N ALA A 95 -1.93 -6.50 9.74
CA ALA A 95 -1.00 -7.47 9.19
C ALA A 95 0.10 -6.81 8.33
N ALA A 96 -0.25 -5.78 7.55
CA ALA A 96 0.73 -4.98 6.82
C ALA A 96 1.66 -4.19 7.75
N ALA A 97 1.16 -3.68 8.87
CA ALA A 97 1.98 -3.00 9.87
C ALA A 97 3.04 -3.95 10.48
N GLU A 98 2.69 -5.21 10.73
CA GLU A 98 3.65 -6.22 11.17
C GLU A 98 4.78 -6.42 10.14
N VAL A 99 4.45 -6.52 8.85
CA VAL A 99 5.43 -6.62 7.76
C VAL A 99 6.36 -5.41 7.72
N LEU A 100 5.82 -4.20 7.86
CA LEU A 100 6.63 -2.98 7.90
C LEU A 100 7.53 -2.94 9.14
N SER A 101 7.01 -3.32 10.30
CA SER A 101 7.74 -3.30 11.56
C SER A 101 8.94 -4.25 11.56
N ALA A 102 8.83 -5.39 10.87
CA ALA A 102 9.92 -6.35 10.69
C ALA A 102 11.12 -5.78 9.91
N ARG A 103 10.98 -4.60 9.29
CA ARG A 103 12.06 -3.89 8.61
C ARG A 103 12.86 -2.94 9.51
N PHE A 104 12.50 -2.82 10.79
CA PHE A 104 13.18 -1.96 11.75
C PHE A 104 14.57 -2.50 12.09
N GLN A 105 15.59 -1.70 11.80
CA GLN A 105 16.98 -1.93 12.18
C GLN A 105 17.22 -1.38 13.58
N GLU A 106 17.44 -2.26 14.56
CA GLU A 106 17.76 -1.86 15.94
C GLU A 106 19.02 -0.99 15.97
N ASN A 107 20.07 -1.44 15.28
CA ASN A 107 21.31 -0.69 15.11
C ASN A 107 21.05 0.51 14.17
N GLY A 108 21.13 1.73 14.69
CA GLY A 108 20.84 2.95 13.93
C GLY A 108 19.37 3.36 13.93
N SER A 109 18.47 2.51 14.44
CA SER A 109 17.08 2.85 14.77
C SER A 109 16.29 3.46 13.60
N PHE A 110 16.21 2.72 12.48
CA PHE A 110 15.50 3.16 11.28
C PHE A 110 14.79 2.00 10.58
N ILE A 111 13.80 2.30 9.74
CA ILE A 111 13.18 1.32 8.84
C ILE A 111 14.03 1.17 7.58
N GLN A 112 14.50 -0.04 7.28
CA GLN A 112 15.28 -0.30 6.06
C GLN A 112 14.42 -0.11 4.80
N ALA A 113 14.87 0.76 3.91
CA ALA A 113 14.07 1.24 2.79
C ALA A 113 13.78 0.14 1.75
N TRP A 114 14.81 -0.54 1.26
CA TRP A 114 14.68 -1.53 0.18
C TRP A 114 15.53 -2.77 0.46
N GLY A 115 15.32 -3.83 -0.31
CA GLY A 115 16.10 -5.07 -0.25
C GLY A 115 15.77 -5.95 0.95
N HIS A 116 16.43 -7.11 1.00
CA HIS A 116 16.32 -8.04 2.12
C HIS A 116 16.85 -7.41 3.41
N TYR A 117 16.18 -7.71 4.52
CA TYR A 117 16.57 -7.20 5.83
C TYR A 117 18.02 -7.55 6.16
N GLY A 118 18.80 -6.53 6.53
CA GLY A 118 20.20 -6.69 6.93
C GLY A 118 21.20 -6.80 5.78
N ASP A 119 20.77 -6.67 4.51
CA ASP A 119 21.72 -6.60 3.39
C ASP A 119 22.60 -5.34 3.55
N PRO A 120 23.94 -5.49 3.69
CA PRO A 120 24.85 -4.37 3.87
C PRO A 120 24.82 -3.34 2.72
N LYS A 121 24.43 -3.75 1.50
CA LYS A 121 24.31 -2.85 0.34
C LYS A 121 23.04 -2.01 0.38
N GLU A 122 22.03 -2.47 1.10
CA GLU A 122 20.71 -1.86 1.22
C GLU A 122 20.43 -1.35 2.65
N TYR A 123 21.46 -1.29 3.51
CA TYR A 123 21.40 -0.78 4.88
C TYR A 123 21.24 0.75 4.93
N ARG A 124 20.10 1.23 4.47
CA ARG A 124 19.79 2.66 4.33
C ARG A 124 18.32 2.96 4.63
N LEU A 125 18.09 4.19 5.07
CA LEU A 125 16.77 4.84 5.07
C LEU A 125 16.66 5.81 3.89
N ILE A 126 15.43 6.07 3.44
CA ILE A 126 15.12 7.10 2.45
C ILE A 126 14.03 8.01 3.04
N ILE A 127 14.00 9.28 2.66
CA ILE A 127 13.16 10.31 3.30
C ILE A 127 11.65 10.04 3.22
N ASP A 128 11.18 9.37 2.17
CA ASP A 128 9.80 8.91 2.00
C ASP A 128 9.38 7.81 2.98
N SER A 129 10.31 7.17 3.70
CA SER A 129 9.98 6.30 4.84
C SER A 129 9.11 7.01 5.88
N LEU A 130 9.25 8.33 6.01
CA LEU A 130 8.43 9.14 6.93
C LEU A 130 6.94 9.09 6.59
N MET A 131 6.60 8.96 5.32
CA MET A 131 5.20 8.84 4.88
C MET A 131 4.63 7.43 5.11
N ASN A 132 5.50 6.46 5.44
CA ASN A 132 5.10 5.08 5.72
C ASN A 132 4.91 4.81 7.22
N LEU A 133 5.19 5.79 8.09
CA LEU A 133 5.07 5.72 9.55
C LEU A 133 3.97 6.69 10.02
N PRO A 134 2.67 6.31 9.95
CA PRO A 134 1.57 7.18 10.39
C PRO A 134 1.56 7.45 11.91
#